data_AF-A0A1V1P480-F1
#
_entry.id   AF-A0A1V1P480-F1
#
_cell.length_a   1.000
_cell.length_b   1.000
_cell.length_c   1.000
_cell.angle_alpha   90.00
_cell.angle_beta   90.00
_cell.angle_gamma   90.00
#
_symmetry.space_group_name_H-M   'P 1'
#
loop_
_entity.id
_entity.type
_entity.pdbx_description
1 polymer ?
#
loop_
_entity_poly.entity_id
_entity_poly.type
_entity_poly.pdbx_seq_one_letter_code
_entity_poly.pdbx_strand_id
1 'polypeptide(L)'
;MLLNDNAFLYAGPYYVQAVLPLIKKQIQWFHSDYVIHELIFETQGMSREISVKISIVRPFTDEFGKTGNWRDVSYSIHASTLYSHPIIIFSLLMAWPGLSIKRRLLSMCFACVLLFVVIVVDHPFHLISQAERGLIVNTFLGQIREFWVFMLTNGGRQFLSVLLVLLSISYEYFKLPGPQVKQKQVSRNSPCLCGSGKKFKHCCGQTGL
;
A
#
# COMPACT_ATOMS: atom_id res chain seq x y z
N MET A 1 7.94 15.22 -14.55
CA MET A 1 7.96 14.82 -13.13
C MET A 1 7.19 15.77 -12.20
N LEU A 2 6.94 17.04 -12.59
CA LEU A 2 6.24 18.06 -11.78
C LEU A 2 4.68 18.04 -11.82
N LEU A 3 4.05 17.18 -12.62
CA LEU A 3 2.58 17.16 -12.77
C LEU A 3 1.86 16.36 -11.66
N ASN A 4 2.57 15.53 -10.89
CA ASN A 4 1.94 14.64 -9.91
C ASN A 4 1.82 15.24 -8.49
N ASP A 5 2.67 16.19 -8.12
CA ASP A 5 2.67 16.73 -6.75
C ASP A 5 1.38 17.52 -6.46
N ASN A 6 0.87 18.27 -7.44
CA ASN A 6 -0.38 19.01 -7.30
C ASN A 6 -1.59 18.09 -7.17
N ALA A 7 -1.64 16.99 -7.94
CA ALA A 7 -2.79 16.10 -7.95
C ALA A 7 -3.08 15.49 -6.57
N PHE A 8 -2.05 15.02 -5.87
CA PHE A 8 -2.21 14.48 -4.52
C PHE A 8 -2.39 15.57 -3.46
N LEU A 9 -1.82 16.76 -3.67
CA LEU A 9 -2.06 17.90 -2.79
C LEU A 9 -3.54 18.32 -2.82
N TYR A 10 -4.22 18.21 -3.96
CA TYR A 10 -5.65 18.47 -4.10
C TYR A 10 -6.53 17.28 -3.73
N ALA A 11 -6.16 16.05 -4.10
CA ALA A 11 -6.97 14.85 -3.85
C ALA A 11 -6.87 14.31 -2.41
N GLY A 12 -5.75 14.56 -1.73
CA GLY A 12 -5.48 14.04 -0.38
C GLY A 12 -6.56 14.36 0.65
N PRO A 13 -7.03 15.61 0.80
CA PRO A 13 -8.11 15.95 1.73
C PRO A 13 -9.40 15.17 1.49
N TYR A 14 -9.83 15.04 0.23
CA TYR A 14 -11.03 14.28 -0.12
C TYR A 14 -10.88 12.79 0.21
N TYR A 15 -9.71 12.23 -0.08
CA TYR A 15 -9.40 10.85 0.28
C TYR A 15 -9.47 10.63 1.80
N VAL A 16 -8.85 11.52 2.59
CA VAL A 16 -8.89 11.43 4.05
C VAL A 16 -10.33 11.51 4.55
N GLN A 17 -11.11 12.51 4.10
CA GLN A 17 -12.51 12.67 4.48
C GLN A 17 -13.37 11.45 4.12
N ALA A 18 -13.11 10.78 3.00
CA ALA A 18 -13.81 9.57 2.60
C ALA A 18 -13.44 8.35 3.48
N VAL A 19 -12.19 8.26 3.94
CA VAL A 19 -11.67 7.13 4.70
C VAL A 19 -11.98 7.24 6.21
N LEU A 20 -12.02 8.45 6.78
CA LEU A 20 -12.24 8.65 8.21
C LEU A 20 -13.51 7.99 8.77
N PRO A 21 -14.69 8.06 8.12
CA PRO A 21 -15.89 7.38 8.59
C PRO A 21 -15.74 5.87 8.66
N LEU A 22 -15.01 5.27 7.71
CA LEU A 22 -14.73 3.83 7.70
C LEU A 22 -13.85 3.45 8.90
N ILE A 23 -12.79 4.21 9.14
CA ILE A 23 -11.91 4.01 10.30
C ILE A 23 -12.69 4.16 11.61
N LYS A 24 -13.54 5.19 11.74
CA LYS A 24 -14.38 5.40 12.93
C LYS A 24 -15.25 4.17 13.21
N LYS A 25 -15.99 3.73 12.20
CA LYS A 25 -16.88 2.56 12.30
C LYS A 25 -16.10 1.30 12.66
N GLN A 26 -14.91 1.14 12.09
CA GLN A 26 -14.06 0.00 12.35
C GLN A 26 -13.58 -0.05 13.80
N ILE A 27 -13.06 1.05 14.34
CA ILE A 27 -12.61 1.11 15.74
C ILE A 27 -13.79 0.81 16.67
N GLN A 28 -14.95 1.42 16.44
CA GLN A 28 -16.16 1.16 17.24
C GLN A 28 -16.61 -0.31 17.18
N TRP A 29 -16.37 -1.00 16.05
CA TRP A 29 -16.73 -2.41 15.91
C TRP A 29 -15.78 -3.34 16.66
N PHE A 30 -14.47 -3.11 16.55
CA PHE A 30 -13.47 -3.95 17.23
C PHE A 30 -13.33 -3.62 18.72
N HIS A 31 -13.64 -2.39 19.11
CA HIS A 31 -13.40 -1.85 20.44
C HIS A 31 -14.61 -1.07 20.94
N SER A 32 -15.60 -1.80 21.48
CA SER A 32 -16.81 -1.20 22.07
C SER A 32 -16.52 -0.35 23.30
N ASP A 33 -15.34 -0.51 23.91
CA ASP A 33 -14.81 0.27 25.03
C ASP A 33 -14.28 1.66 24.62
N TYR A 34 -14.29 2.01 23.33
CA TYR A 34 -13.76 3.27 22.80
C TYR A 34 -14.90 4.16 22.32
N VAL A 35 -15.07 5.30 22.97
CA VAL A 35 -16.05 6.32 22.58
C VAL A 35 -15.34 7.40 21.79
N ILE A 36 -15.52 7.41 20.47
CA ILE A 36 -14.92 8.40 19.58
C ILE A 36 -15.81 9.64 19.50
N HIS A 37 -15.41 10.70 20.19
CA HIS A 37 -16.09 12.00 20.16
C HIS A 37 -15.74 12.77 18.90
N GLU A 38 -14.45 12.80 18.56
CA GLU A 38 -13.92 13.58 17.45
C GLU A 38 -12.95 12.73 16.61
N LEU A 39 -13.16 12.76 15.30
CA LEU A 39 -12.25 12.22 14.31
C LEU A 39 -12.40 13.08 13.05
N ILE A 40 -11.77 14.26 13.06
CA ILE A 40 -11.99 15.31 12.08
C ILE A 40 -10.68 15.64 11.38
N PHE A 41 -10.75 15.88 10.07
CA PHE A 41 -9.65 16.42 9.29
C PHE A 41 -9.59 17.94 9.44
N GLU A 42 -8.49 18.46 9.97
CA GLU A 42 -8.26 19.89 10.17
C GLU A 42 -7.01 20.34 9.40
N THR A 43 -7.04 21.60 8.97
CA THR A 43 -5.87 22.26 8.38
C THR A 43 -5.41 23.34 9.35
N GLN A 44 -4.30 23.10 10.05
CA GLN A 44 -3.71 24.06 10.98
C GLN A 44 -2.48 24.71 10.31
N GLY A 45 -2.68 25.91 9.75
CA GLY A 45 -1.63 26.61 9.00
C GLY A 45 -1.21 25.81 7.75
N MET A 46 0.04 25.35 7.72
CA MET A 46 0.57 24.50 6.63
C MET A 46 0.45 23.00 6.92
N SER A 47 0.13 22.59 8.16
CA SER A 47 -0.02 21.18 8.51
C SER A 47 -1.46 20.72 8.27
N ARG A 48 -1.56 19.50 7.71
CA ARG A 48 -2.83 18.80 7.52
C ARG A 48 -2.87 17.68 8.54
N GLU A 49 -3.81 17.77 9.47
CA GLU A 49 -3.85 16.90 10.64
C GLU A 49 -5.24 16.29 10.80
N ILE A 50 -5.26 15.17 11.51
CA ILE A 50 -6.48 14.49 11.92
C ILE A 50 -6.54 14.64 13.43
N SER A 51 -7.47 15.48 13.89
CA SER A 51 -7.79 15.66 15.31
C SER A 51 -8.59 14.45 15.79
N VAL A 52 -8.14 13.85 16.88
CA VAL A 52 -8.74 12.65 17.47
C VAL A 52 -9.02 12.91 18.94
N LYS A 53 -10.29 12.75 19.35
CA LYS A 53 -10.72 12.75 20.76
C LYS A 53 -11.46 11.47 21.05
N ILE A 54 -10.91 10.66 21.95
CA ILE A 54 -11.43 9.35 22.30
C ILE A 54 -11.44 9.21 23.82
N SER A 55 -12.55 8.68 24.36
CA SER A 55 -12.63 8.19 25.73
C SER A 55 -12.48 6.67 25.74
N ILE A 56 -11.56 6.16 26.55
CA ILE A 56 -11.36 4.74 26.79
C ILE A 56 -12.12 4.38 28.08
N VAL A 57 -13.14 3.54 28.00
CA VAL A 57 -14.02 3.16 29.13
C VAL A 57 -13.75 1.71 29.55
N ARG A 58 -12.58 1.47 30.13
CA ARG A 58 -12.18 0.17 30.70
C ARG A 58 -11.21 0.38 31.88
N PRO A 59 -11.08 -0.59 32.80
CA PRO A 59 -10.03 -0.55 33.81
C PRO A 59 -8.64 -0.54 33.16
N PHE A 60 -7.79 0.40 33.56
CA PHE A 60 -6.41 0.50 33.10
C PHE A 60 -5.47 0.80 34.27
N THR A 61 -4.19 0.52 34.05
CA THR A 61 -3.09 0.93 34.93
C THR A 61 -2.07 1.70 34.10
N ASP A 62 -1.77 2.90 34.54
CA ASP A 62 -0.75 3.78 33.96
C ASP A 62 0.67 3.29 34.34
N GLU A 63 1.68 3.76 33.63
CA GLU A 63 3.11 3.52 33.92
C GLU A 63 3.50 3.88 35.37
N PHE A 64 2.77 4.81 35.99
CA PHE A 64 2.95 5.21 37.40
C PHE A 64 2.19 4.34 38.41
N GLY A 65 1.59 3.24 37.97
CA GLY A 65 0.79 2.36 38.84
C GLY A 65 -0.58 2.93 39.25
N LYS A 66 -0.98 4.08 38.67
CA LYS A 66 -2.32 4.65 38.90
C LYS A 66 -3.37 3.86 38.14
N THR A 67 -4.40 3.41 38.84
CA THR A 67 -5.53 2.72 38.26
C THR A 67 -6.68 3.68 37.97
N GLY A 68 -7.36 3.50 36.84
CA GLY A 68 -8.56 4.26 36.49
C GLY A 68 -9.55 3.42 35.69
N ASN A 69 -10.79 3.87 35.62
CA ASN A 69 -11.86 3.18 34.87
C ASN A 69 -12.21 3.88 33.54
N TRP A 70 -11.76 5.12 33.38
CA TRP A 70 -11.95 5.89 32.15
C TRP A 70 -10.78 6.85 31.93
N ARG A 71 -10.44 7.10 30.67
CA ARG A 71 -9.41 8.05 30.27
C ARG A 71 -9.82 8.78 29.01
N ASP A 72 -9.78 10.11 29.05
CA ASP A 72 -9.94 10.92 27.86
C ASP A 72 -8.57 11.24 27.26
N VAL A 73 -8.43 11.01 25.96
CA VAL A 73 -7.19 11.26 25.23
C VAL A 73 -7.52 12.08 23.99
N SER A 74 -6.76 13.16 23.81
CA SER A 74 -6.81 14.02 22.64
C SER A 74 -5.43 14.06 21.99
N TYR A 75 -5.35 13.79 20.70
CA TYR A 75 -4.11 13.84 19.95
C TYR A 75 -4.35 14.15 18.47
N SER A 76 -3.31 14.60 17.79
CA SER A 76 -3.31 14.86 16.35
C SER A 76 -2.37 13.91 15.62
N ILE A 77 -2.76 13.47 14.42
CA ILE A 77 -1.90 12.70 13.52
C ILE A 77 -1.79 13.44 12.19
N HIS A 78 -0.60 13.46 11.58
CA HIS A 78 -0.45 13.97 10.22
C HIS A 78 -1.29 13.18 9.22
N ALA A 79 -2.07 13.89 8.41
CA ALA A 79 -2.94 13.30 7.40
C ALA A 79 -2.17 12.52 6.32
N SER A 80 -0.89 12.84 6.11
CA SER A 80 0.02 12.12 5.21
C SER A 80 0.17 10.65 5.54
N THR A 81 -0.06 10.25 6.80
CA THR A 81 -0.07 8.84 7.19
C THR A 81 -1.13 8.04 6.42
N LEU A 82 -2.28 8.65 6.08
CA LEU A 82 -3.37 7.98 5.35
C LEU A 82 -3.12 7.87 3.84
N TYR A 83 -2.52 8.89 3.22
CA TYR A 83 -2.37 8.94 1.76
C TYR A 83 -0.95 8.62 1.26
N SER A 84 0.01 8.34 2.14
CA SER A 84 1.36 7.89 1.76
C SER A 84 1.34 6.63 0.88
N HIS A 85 0.60 5.60 1.30
CA HIS A 85 0.45 4.35 0.55
C HIS A 85 -0.05 4.56 -0.89
N PRO A 86 -1.22 5.18 -1.15
CA PRO A 86 -1.70 5.39 -2.52
C PRO A 86 -0.75 6.24 -3.36
N ILE A 87 -0.07 7.24 -2.80
CA ILE A 87 0.94 8.02 -3.53
C ILE A 87 2.02 7.11 -4.08
N ILE A 88 2.64 6.29 -3.23
CA ILE A 88 3.76 5.41 -3.60
C ILE A 88 3.28 4.38 -4.63
N ILE A 89 2.15 3.72 -4.35
CA ILE A 89 1.62 2.65 -5.16
C ILE A 89 1.29 3.15 -6.57
N PHE A 90 0.52 4.22 -6.69
CA PHE A 90 0.13 4.74 -8.00
C PHE A 90 1.30 5.37 -8.75
N SER A 91 2.23 6.03 -8.04
CA SER A 91 3.43 6.59 -8.67
C SER A 91 4.32 5.50 -9.26
N LEU A 92 4.59 4.43 -8.50
CA LEU A 92 5.41 3.32 -8.97
C LEU A 92 4.73 2.53 -10.09
N LEU A 93 3.43 2.26 -10.00
CA LEU A 93 2.69 1.56 -11.06
C LEU A 93 2.63 2.38 -12.36
N MET A 94 2.46 3.70 -12.27
CA MET A 94 2.51 4.56 -13.46
C MET A 94 3.90 4.63 -14.07
N ALA A 95 4.94 4.66 -13.23
CA ALA A 95 6.33 4.70 -13.66
C ALA A 95 6.85 3.32 -14.13
N TRP A 96 6.12 2.22 -13.87
CA TRP A 96 6.64 0.88 -14.08
C TRP A 96 6.95 0.57 -15.56
N PRO A 97 8.22 0.26 -15.90
CA PRO A 97 8.60 -0.03 -17.28
C PRO A 97 8.04 -1.38 -17.75
N GLY A 98 7.83 -1.52 -19.07
CA GLY A 98 7.43 -2.79 -19.67
C GLY A 98 5.93 -3.16 -19.55
N LEU A 99 5.13 -2.38 -18.82
CA LEU A 99 3.67 -2.55 -18.78
C LEU A 99 2.97 -1.59 -19.75
N SER A 100 2.07 -2.13 -20.57
CA SER A 100 1.14 -1.31 -21.37
C SER A 100 0.14 -0.56 -20.47
N ILE A 101 -0.45 0.54 -20.98
CA ILE A 101 -1.39 1.36 -20.19
C ILE A 101 -2.57 0.55 -19.63
N LYS A 102 -3.09 -0.42 -20.40
CA LYS A 102 -4.20 -1.30 -19.96
C LYS A 102 -3.80 -2.16 -18.77
N ARG A 103 -2.58 -2.73 -18.80
CA ARG A 103 -2.05 -3.57 -17.71
C ARG A 103 -1.73 -2.74 -16.47
N ARG A 104 -1.25 -1.50 -16.65
CA ARG A 104 -1.06 -0.56 -15.54
C ARG A 104 -2.38 -0.28 -14.83
N LEU A 105 -3.44 0.04 -15.56
CA LEU A 105 -4.77 0.26 -14.98
C LEU A 105 -5.31 -0.98 -14.26
N LEU A 106 -5.16 -2.18 -14.85
CA LEU A 106 -5.57 -3.43 -14.20
C LEU A 106 -4.77 -3.69 -12.91
N SER A 107 -3.46 -3.48 -12.94
CA SER A 107 -2.59 -3.60 -11.76
C SER A 107 -2.99 -2.58 -10.69
N MET A 108 -3.37 -1.36 -11.07
CA MET A 108 -3.89 -0.36 -10.15
C MET A 108 -5.19 -0.78 -9.49
N CYS A 109 -6.15 -1.34 -10.24
CA CYS A 109 -7.39 -1.86 -9.67
C CYS A 109 -7.11 -2.95 -8.62
N PHE A 110 -6.21 -3.88 -8.93
CA PHE A 110 -5.82 -4.92 -7.97
C PHE A 110 -5.07 -4.34 -6.76
N ALA A 111 -4.17 -3.39 -7.00
CA ALA A 111 -3.47 -2.68 -5.92
C ALA A 111 -4.44 -1.89 -5.01
N CYS A 112 -5.53 -1.32 -5.54
CA CYS A 112 -6.58 -0.70 -4.73
C CYS A 112 -7.24 -1.67 -3.75
N VAL A 113 -7.49 -2.92 -4.18
CA VAL A 113 -8.06 -3.96 -3.31
C VAL A 113 -7.07 -4.32 -2.21
N LEU A 114 -5.80 -4.55 -2.55
CA LEU A 114 -4.76 -4.85 -1.56
C LEU A 114 -4.54 -3.68 -0.59
N LEU A 115 -4.52 -2.46 -1.12
CA LEU A 115 -4.38 -1.24 -0.34
C LEU A 115 -5.53 -1.09 0.65
N PHE A 116 -6.78 -1.35 0.22
CA PHE A 116 -7.93 -1.32 1.11
C PHE A 116 -7.76 -2.28 2.29
N VAL A 117 -7.33 -3.53 2.03
CA VAL A 117 -7.05 -4.51 3.10
C VAL A 117 -5.98 -3.99 4.06
N VAL A 118 -4.88 -3.44 3.55
CA VAL A 118 -3.82 -2.86 4.39
C VAL A 118 -4.33 -1.69 5.22
N ILE A 119 -5.10 -0.77 4.64
CA ILE A 119 -5.64 0.39 5.36
C ILE A 119 -6.54 -0.05 6.51
N VAL A 120 -7.43 -1.00 6.23
CA VAL A 120 -8.35 -1.58 7.22
C VAL A 120 -7.57 -2.19 8.38
N VAL A 121 -6.44 -2.88 8.15
CA VAL A 121 -5.67 -3.47 9.26
C VAL A 121 -4.83 -2.42 10.00
N ASP A 122 -4.08 -1.60 9.27
CA ASP A 122 -3.04 -0.75 9.84
C ASP A 122 -3.57 0.51 10.56
N HIS A 123 -4.61 1.17 10.03
CA HIS A 123 -5.05 2.47 10.56
C HIS A 123 -5.68 2.37 11.96
N PRO A 124 -6.57 1.41 12.25
CA PRO A 124 -7.09 1.23 13.60
C PRO A 124 -5.98 0.92 14.59
N PHE A 125 -5.04 0.04 14.22
CA PHE A 125 -3.92 -0.34 15.09
C PHE A 125 -3.07 0.87 15.46
N HIS A 126 -2.76 1.72 14.47
CA HIS A 126 -2.05 2.96 14.72
C HIS A 126 -2.85 3.89 15.64
N LEU A 127 -4.13 4.17 15.35
CA LEU A 127 -4.95 5.05 16.18
C LEU A 127 -5.10 4.56 17.62
N ILE A 128 -5.36 3.26 17.81
CA ILE A 128 -5.50 2.68 19.14
C ILE A 128 -4.18 2.75 19.91
N SER A 129 -3.06 2.45 19.26
CA SER A 129 -1.74 2.59 19.88
C SER A 129 -1.43 4.03 20.27
N GLN A 130 -1.86 5.02 19.48
CA GLN A 130 -1.76 6.43 19.84
C GLN A 130 -2.61 6.77 21.07
N ALA A 131 -3.86 6.29 21.12
CA ALA A 131 -4.76 6.50 22.24
C ALA A 131 -4.28 5.84 23.54
N GLU A 132 -3.63 4.68 23.43
CA GLU A 132 -3.15 3.90 24.58
C GLU A 132 -1.73 4.26 25.06
N ARG A 133 -1.08 5.28 24.49
CA ARG A 133 0.25 5.68 24.95
C ARG A 133 0.28 5.92 26.47
N GLY A 134 1.26 5.33 27.15
CA GLY A 134 1.41 5.37 28.60
C GLY A 134 0.56 4.35 29.38
N LEU A 135 -0.24 3.51 28.71
CA LEU A 135 -0.94 2.42 29.38
C LEU A 135 -0.08 1.16 29.39
N ILE A 136 -0.03 0.47 30.51
CA ILE A 136 0.66 -0.82 30.60
C ILE A 136 -0.23 -1.89 29.94
N VAL A 137 0.22 -2.44 28.80
CA VAL A 137 -0.50 -3.49 28.08
C VAL A 137 0.29 -4.81 28.16
N ASN A 138 0.07 -5.57 29.23
CA ASN A 138 0.78 -6.85 29.46
C ASN A 138 0.19 -8.04 28.70
N THR A 139 -0.72 -7.82 27.75
CA THR A 139 -1.32 -8.90 26.96
C THR A 139 -0.47 -9.23 25.74
N PHE A 140 -0.43 -10.51 25.34
CA PHE A 140 0.30 -10.94 24.13
C PHE A 140 -0.18 -10.21 22.86
N LEU A 141 -1.49 -10.00 22.71
CA LEU A 141 -2.07 -9.21 21.62
C LEU A 141 -1.61 -7.74 21.66
N GLY A 142 -1.47 -7.16 22.86
CA GLY A 142 -0.89 -5.84 23.05
C GLY A 142 0.54 -5.74 22.54
N GLN A 143 1.39 -6.71 22.90
CA GLN A 143 2.78 -6.78 22.43
C GLN A 143 2.88 -6.91 20.92
N ILE A 144 2.07 -7.78 20.30
CA ILE A 144 2.01 -7.90 18.84
C ILE A 144 1.62 -6.56 18.20
N ARG A 145 0.61 -5.89 18.75
CA ARG A 145 0.17 -4.59 18.23
C ARG A 145 1.26 -3.53 18.35
N GLU A 146 1.94 -3.45 19.49
CA GLU A 146 3.05 -2.50 19.68
C GLU A 146 4.20 -2.76 18.72
N PHE A 147 4.59 -4.03 18.56
CA PHE A 147 5.58 -4.44 17.57
C PHE A 147 5.14 -4.03 16.15
N TRP A 148 3.88 -4.30 15.79
CA TRP A 148 3.33 -3.96 14.48
C TRP A 148 3.35 -2.46 14.21
N VAL A 149 2.92 -1.65 15.19
CA VAL A 149 2.93 -0.20 15.08
C VAL A 149 4.37 0.31 14.98
N PHE A 150 5.28 -0.15 15.83
CA PHE A 150 6.69 0.18 15.77
C PHE A 150 7.30 -0.10 14.39
N MET A 151 7.06 -1.31 13.86
CA MET A 151 7.52 -1.70 12.53
C MET A 151 6.97 -0.78 11.44
N LEU A 152 5.68 -0.48 11.48
CA LEU A 152 5.03 0.35 10.46
C LEU A 152 5.41 1.83 10.56
N THR A 153 5.66 2.36 11.74
CA THR A 153 6.12 3.74 11.93
C THR A 153 7.58 3.94 11.51
N ASN A 154 8.44 2.92 11.64
CA ASN A 154 9.87 2.99 11.27
C ASN A 154 10.11 2.65 9.78
N GLY A 155 9.31 3.21 8.88
CA GLY A 155 9.43 3.00 7.43
C GLY A 155 8.78 1.72 6.90
N GLY A 156 8.25 0.84 7.77
CA GLY A 156 7.53 -0.37 7.35
C GLY A 156 6.33 -0.08 6.45
N ARG A 157 5.64 1.06 6.60
CA ARG A 157 4.56 1.49 5.68
C ARG A 157 5.06 1.73 4.25
N GLN A 158 6.21 2.37 4.11
CA GLN A 158 6.83 2.63 2.81
C GLN A 158 7.23 1.31 2.14
N PHE A 159 7.89 0.44 2.90
CA PHE A 159 8.25 -0.91 2.47
C PHE A 159 7.02 -1.73 2.05
N LEU A 160 5.97 -1.72 2.87
CA LEU A 160 4.71 -2.42 2.58
C LEU A 160 4.05 -1.91 1.29
N SER A 161 4.12 -0.60 1.03
CA SER A 161 3.62 -0.01 -0.24
C SER A 161 4.35 -0.58 -1.45
N VAL A 162 5.68 -0.68 -1.38
CA VAL A 162 6.49 -1.27 -2.45
C VAL A 162 6.15 -2.75 -2.62
N LEU A 163 5.98 -3.49 -1.51
CA LEU A 163 5.56 -4.89 -1.56
C LEU A 163 4.20 -5.05 -2.25
N LEU A 164 3.23 -4.18 -1.96
CA LEU A 164 1.92 -4.19 -2.63
C LEU A 164 2.04 -3.92 -4.14
N VAL A 165 2.92 -3.01 -4.55
CA VAL A 165 3.22 -2.79 -5.97
C VAL A 165 3.74 -4.07 -6.60
N LEU A 166 4.77 -4.70 -6.00
CA LEU A 166 5.35 -5.94 -6.51
C LEU A 166 4.32 -7.06 -6.60
N LEU A 167 3.48 -7.24 -5.57
CA LEU A 167 2.38 -8.21 -5.59
C LEU A 167 1.40 -7.89 -6.71
N SER A 168 1.04 -6.62 -6.91
CA SER A 168 0.07 -6.26 -7.95
C SER A 168 0.54 -6.49 -9.38
N ILE A 169 1.82 -6.24 -9.66
CA ILE A 169 2.41 -6.54 -10.97
C ILE A 169 2.76 -8.01 -11.13
N SER A 170 3.02 -8.74 -10.03
CA SER A 170 3.47 -10.14 -10.10
C SER A 170 2.48 -11.00 -10.89
N TYR A 171 1.18 -10.75 -10.73
CA TYR A 171 0.13 -11.40 -11.50
C TYR A 171 0.31 -11.28 -13.02
N GLU A 172 0.72 -10.11 -13.50
CA GLU A 172 0.97 -9.85 -14.92
C GLU A 172 2.22 -10.61 -15.40
N TYR A 173 3.27 -10.65 -14.59
CA TYR A 173 4.52 -11.36 -14.94
C TYR A 173 4.37 -12.88 -14.89
N PHE A 174 3.59 -13.43 -13.96
CA PHE A 174 3.29 -14.86 -13.90
C PHE A 174 2.37 -15.33 -15.05
N LYS A 175 1.55 -14.44 -15.62
CA LYS A 175 0.70 -14.74 -16.79
C LYS A 175 1.41 -14.62 -18.13
N LEU A 176 2.58 -13.99 -18.19
CA LEU A 176 3.27 -13.83 -19.48
C LEU A 176 3.95 -15.16 -19.84
N PRO A 177 3.57 -15.81 -20.96
CA PRO A 177 4.40 -16.87 -21.51
C PRO A 177 5.80 -16.27 -21.70
N GLY A 178 6.83 -17.00 -21.23
CA GLY A 178 8.22 -16.54 -21.30
C GLY A 178 8.55 -16.02 -22.71
N PRO A 179 9.52 -15.09 -22.83
CA PRO A 179 9.81 -14.39 -24.08
C PRO A 179 9.87 -15.42 -25.21
N GLN A 180 8.82 -15.40 -26.04
CA GLN A 180 8.77 -16.23 -27.23
C GLN A 180 9.86 -15.65 -28.11
N VAL A 181 11.06 -16.24 -28.04
CA VAL A 181 12.10 -16.01 -29.03
C VAL A 181 11.44 -16.45 -30.31
N LYS A 182 10.89 -15.48 -31.06
CA LYS A 182 10.52 -15.70 -32.46
C LYS A 182 11.81 -16.13 -33.08
N GLN A 183 12.02 -17.44 -33.21
CA GLN A 183 13.12 -17.99 -33.97
C GLN A 183 13.05 -17.24 -35.29
N LYS A 184 14.07 -16.44 -35.56
CA LYS A 184 14.13 -15.63 -36.76
C LYS A 184 14.14 -16.64 -37.88
N GLN A 185 12.98 -16.90 -38.48
CA GLN A 185 12.86 -17.90 -39.53
C GLN A 185 13.86 -17.49 -40.60
N VAL A 186 14.84 -18.35 -40.83
CA VAL A 186 15.90 -18.09 -41.80
C VAL A 186 15.20 -17.87 -43.14
N SER A 187 15.38 -16.69 -43.73
CA SER A 187 14.74 -16.36 -45.00
C SER A 187 15.19 -17.38 -46.05
N ARG A 188 14.25 -17.90 -46.86
CA ARG A 188 14.56 -18.87 -47.92
C ARG A 188 15.70 -18.43 -48.85
N ASN A 189 15.89 -17.12 -49.02
CA ASN A 189 16.91 -16.54 -49.89
C ASN A 189 18.18 -16.06 -49.16
N SER A 190 18.25 -16.11 -47.82
CA SER A 190 19.47 -15.72 -47.09
C SER A 190 20.59 -16.75 -47.32
N PRO A 191 21.88 -16.36 -47.19
CA PRO A 191 22.99 -17.30 -47.21
C PRO A 191 22.78 -18.41 -46.18
N CYS A 192 23.16 -19.63 -46.54
CA CYS A 192 22.97 -20.81 -45.70
C CYS A 192 23.89 -20.77 -44.47
N LEU A 193 23.36 -21.17 -43.30
CA LEU A 193 24.08 -21.19 -42.03
C LEU A 193 25.25 -22.20 -41.99
N CYS A 194 25.30 -23.16 -42.90
CA CYS A 194 26.40 -24.13 -43.01
C CYS A 194 27.66 -23.56 -43.67
N GLY A 195 27.66 -22.29 -44.11
CA GLY A 195 28.83 -21.64 -44.72
C GLY A 195 29.05 -21.99 -46.20
N SER A 196 28.12 -22.68 -46.86
CA SER A 196 28.26 -23.12 -48.25
C SER A 196 28.21 -22.02 -49.31
N GLY A 197 27.89 -20.77 -48.92
CA GLY A 197 27.65 -19.66 -49.84
C GLY A 197 26.35 -19.76 -50.67
N LYS A 198 25.60 -20.86 -50.58
CA LYS A 198 24.33 -21.07 -51.29
C LYS A 198 23.16 -20.43 -50.53
N LYS A 199 22.05 -20.11 -51.24
CA LYS A 199 20.79 -19.69 -50.61
C LYS A 199 20.21 -20.83 -49.77
N PHE A 200 19.62 -20.52 -48.62
CA PHE A 200 19.08 -21.51 -47.68
C PHE A 200 18.15 -22.54 -48.33
N LYS A 201 17.24 -22.11 -49.22
CA LYS A 201 16.30 -22.99 -49.95
C LYS A 201 16.95 -23.99 -50.93
N HIS A 202 18.22 -23.79 -51.30
CA HIS A 202 18.98 -24.65 -52.22
C HIS A 202 20.10 -25.41 -51.50
N CYS A 203 20.02 -25.49 -50.17
CA CYS A 203 21.00 -26.15 -49.34
C CYS A 203 20.25 -26.83 -48.17
N CYS A 204 20.52 -26.44 -46.92
CA CYS A 204 19.90 -27.06 -45.74
C CYS A 204 18.36 -26.93 -45.69
N GLY A 205 17.77 -25.94 -46.37
CA GLY A 205 16.31 -25.77 -46.47
C GLY A 205 15.64 -26.60 -47.57
N GLN A 206 16.40 -27.42 -48.31
CA GLN A 206 15.91 -28.25 -49.41
C GLN A 206 15.59 -29.69 -48.94
N THR A 207 16.30 -30.16 -47.91
CA THR A 207 15.97 -31.37 -47.15
C THR A 207 14.80 -31.08 -46.24
N GLY A 208 13.58 -31.33 -46.72
CA GLY A 208 12.41 -31.44 -45.85
C GLY A 208 12.48 -32.75 -45.08
N LEU A 209 12.93 -32.68 -43.83
CA LEU A 209 12.66 -33.67 -42.78
C LEU A 209 11.69 -33.02 -41.79
#